data_AF-A0A0G4NF94-F1
#
_entry.id   AF-A0A0G4NF94-F1
#
_cell.length_a   1.000
_cell.length_b   1.000
_cell.length_c   1.000
_cell.angle_alpha   90.00
_cell.angle_beta   90.00
_cell.angle_gamma   90.00
#
_symmetry.space_group_name_H-M   'P 1'
#
loop_
_entity.id
_entity.type
_entity.pdbx_description
1 polymer ?
#
loop_
_entity_poly.entity_id
_entity_poly.type
_entity_poly.pdbx_seq_one_letter_code
_entity_poly.pdbx_strand_id
1 'polypeptide(L)'
;MVDGATGKFVGFWSVLIIAGFSFQGSELVGIGAGECRDPAKSVPRAIRVTFWGIFCLFIATVFFLGLLVPSDDERLLSGGKDASASPLVIAAQRAGVKVLPDIINAVLLTAVLSAANSN
;
A
#
# COMPACT_ATOMS: atom_id res chain seq x y z
N MET A 1 8.39 0.77 21.78
CA MET A 1 7.19 -0.11 21.71
C MET A 1 7.06 -0.83 23.04
N VAL A 2 5.84 -1.17 23.47
CA VAL A 2 5.66 -2.02 24.66
C VAL A 2 6.15 -3.42 24.31
N ASP A 3 7.11 -3.97 25.05
CA ASP A 3 7.65 -5.31 24.78
C ASP A 3 6.71 -6.41 25.29
N GLY A 4 6.76 -7.58 24.64
CA GLY A 4 6.00 -8.78 25.02
C GLY A 4 4.72 -9.05 24.20
N ALA A 5 3.85 -9.92 24.71
CA ALA A 5 2.64 -10.36 24.00
C ALA A 5 1.69 -9.20 23.66
N THR A 6 1.58 -8.23 24.56
CA THR A 6 0.79 -7.01 24.37
C THR A 6 1.32 -6.17 23.21
N GLY A 7 2.65 -6.03 23.08
CA GLY A 7 3.28 -5.34 21.96
C GLY A 7 2.99 -5.98 20.61
N LYS A 8 3.10 -7.32 20.54
CA LYS A 8 2.78 -8.09 19.33
C LYS A 8 1.31 -7.97 18.95
N PHE A 9 0.40 -8.00 19.93
CA PHE A 9 -1.03 -7.82 19.70
C PHE A 9 -1.37 -6.41 19.18
N VAL A 10 -0.81 -5.38 19.80
CA VAL A 10 -1.01 -3.99 19.36
C VAL A 10 -0.42 -3.77 17.97
N GLY A 11 0.74 -4.34 17.68
CA GLY A 11 1.35 -4.31 16.33
C GLY A 11 0.46 -4.96 15.28
N PHE A 12 -0.05 -6.16 15.56
CA PHE A 12 -0.99 -6.86 14.69
C PHE A 12 -2.26 -6.03 14.44
N TRP A 13 -2.85 -5.47 15.50
CA TRP A 13 -4.05 -4.64 15.39
C TRP A 13 -3.80 -3.34 14.60
N SER A 14 -2.64 -2.71 14.80
CA SER A 14 -2.27 -1.50 14.07
C SER A 14 -2.15 -1.74 12.56
N VAL A 15 -1.61 -2.88 12.15
CA VAL A 15 -1.51 -3.25 10.73
C VAL A 15 -2.90 -3.50 10.12
N LEU A 16 -3.82 -4.10 10.87
CA LEU A 16 -5.21 -4.29 10.40
C LEU A 16 -5.91 -2.95 10.13
N ILE A 17 -5.71 -1.95 10.98
CA ILE A 17 -6.27 -0.61 10.78
C ILE A 17 -5.74 0.01 9.48
N ILE A 18 -4.41 -0.01 9.28
CA ILE A 18 -3.76 0.54 8.08
C ILE A 18 -4.20 -0.21 6.81
N ALA A 19 -4.36 -1.54 6.90
CA ALA A 19 -4.90 -2.34 5.80
C ALA A 19 -6.35 -1.95 5.46
N GLY A 20 -7.18 -1.62 6.46
CA GLY A 20 -8.54 -1.13 6.24
C GLY A 20 -8.57 0.19 5.46
N PHE A 21 -7.69 1.13 5.79
CA PHE A 21 -7.55 2.40 5.04
C PHE A 21 -7.11 2.18 3.58
N SER A 22 -6.45 1.07 3.27
CA SER A 22 -5.98 0.78 1.91
C SER A 22 -7.12 0.45 0.93
N PHE A 23 -8.31 0.11 1.42
CA PHE A 23 -9.51 -0.09 0.61
C PHE A 23 -10.35 1.19 0.45
N GLN A 24 -9.94 2.29 1.09
CA GLN A 24 -10.59 3.60 0.91
C GLN A 24 -10.41 4.05 -0.54
N GLY A 25 -11.53 4.36 -1.23
CA GLY A 25 -11.53 4.67 -2.66
C GLY A 25 -12.17 3.58 -3.55
N SER A 26 -12.47 2.38 -3.04
CA SER A 26 -13.30 1.42 -3.78
C SER A 26 -14.74 1.92 -4.00
N GLU A 27 -15.14 2.96 -3.28
CA GLU A 27 -16.42 3.65 -3.34
C GLU A 27 -16.64 4.37 -4.68
N LEU A 28 -15.57 4.75 -5.38
CA LEU A 28 -15.64 5.35 -6.72
C LEU A 28 -16.32 4.43 -7.75
N VAL A 29 -16.22 3.11 -7.58
CA VAL A 29 -16.93 2.13 -8.42
C VAL A 29 -18.46 2.28 -8.28
N GLY A 30 -18.92 2.68 -7.09
CA GLY A 30 -20.32 2.96 -6.82
C GLY A 30 -20.78 4.29 -7.44
N ILE A 31 -19.92 5.31 -7.48
CA ILE A 31 -20.23 6.61 -8.10
C ILE A 31 -20.41 6.45 -9.62
N GLY A 32 -19.55 5.66 -10.27
CA GLY A 32 -19.65 5.34 -11.69
C GLY A 32 -20.84 4.45 -12.08
N ALA A 33 -21.62 3.96 -11.11
CA ALA A 33 -22.82 3.18 -11.38
C ALA A 33 -23.88 3.97 -12.15
N GLY A 34 -23.95 5.29 -11.96
CA GLY A 34 -24.88 6.18 -12.66
C GLY A 34 -24.60 6.34 -14.16
N GLU A 35 -23.36 6.10 -14.59
CA GLU A 35 -22.93 6.19 -15.99
C GLU A 35 -22.92 4.83 -16.71
N CYS A 36 -23.27 3.76 -15.99
CA CYS A 36 -23.27 2.41 -16.55
C CYS A 36 -24.55 2.09 -17.34
N ARG A 37 -24.40 1.53 -18.53
CA ARG A 37 -25.51 1.09 -19.40
C ARG A 37 -26.33 -0.07 -18.79
N ASP A 38 -25.69 -0.97 -18.05
CA ASP A 38 -26.33 -2.08 -17.30
C ASP A 38 -25.72 -2.17 -15.89
N PRO A 39 -26.21 -1.36 -14.93
CA PRO A 39 -25.64 -1.29 -13.58
C PRO A 39 -25.86 -2.59 -12.80
N ALA A 40 -26.95 -3.34 -13.05
CA ALA A 40 -27.28 -4.56 -12.33
C ALA A 40 -26.23 -5.67 -12.53
N LYS A 41 -25.54 -5.69 -13.67
CA LYS A 41 -24.44 -6.62 -13.94
C LYS A 41 -23.06 -5.99 -13.80
N SER A 42 -22.91 -4.73 -14.23
CA SER A 42 -21.60 -4.07 -14.31
C SER A 42 -21.06 -3.69 -12.94
N VAL A 43 -21.92 -3.20 -12.05
CA VAL A 43 -21.53 -2.80 -10.68
C VAL A 43 -21.03 -3.97 -9.84
N PRO A 44 -21.76 -5.09 -9.68
CA PRO A 44 -21.27 -6.21 -8.87
C PRO A 44 -20.02 -6.86 -9.47
N ARG A 45 -19.86 -6.84 -10.80
CA ARG A 45 -18.63 -7.30 -11.46
C ARG A 45 -17.46 -6.38 -11.14
N ALA A 46 -17.65 -5.07 -11.28
CA ALA A 46 -16.61 -4.08 -11.01
C ALA A 46 -16.15 -4.12 -9.56
N ILE A 47 -17.07 -4.24 -8.58
CA ILE A 47 -16.74 -4.39 -7.16
C ILE A 47 -15.83 -5.60 -6.93
N ARG A 48 -16.15 -6.76 -7.51
CA ARG A 48 -15.35 -7.99 -7.33
C ARG A 48 -13.95 -7.86 -7.94
N VAL A 49 -13.85 -7.25 -9.11
CA VAL A 49 -12.57 -6.98 -9.78
C VAL A 49 -11.73 -6.01 -8.96
N THR A 50 -12.33 -4.92 -8.45
CA THR A 50 -11.64 -3.94 -7.61
C THR A 50 -11.16 -4.57 -6.30
N PHE A 51 -12.00 -5.35 -5.62
CA PHE A 51 -11.62 -6.05 -4.39
C PHE A 51 -10.43 -6.99 -4.62
N TRP A 52 -10.53 -7.87 -5.63
CA TRP A 52 -9.47 -8.83 -5.91
C TRP A 52 -8.21 -8.16 -6.46
N GLY A 53 -8.36 -7.09 -7.24
CA GLY A 53 -7.25 -6.30 -7.76
C GLY A 53 -6.43 -5.66 -6.64
N ILE A 54 -7.08 -4.94 -5.72
CA ILE A 54 -6.42 -4.32 -4.56
C ILE A 54 -5.79 -5.39 -3.67
N PHE A 55 -6.53 -6.47 -3.36
CA PHE A 55 -6.04 -7.54 -2.53
C PHE A 55 -4.78 -8.20 -3.11
N CYS A 56 -4.80 -8.59 -4.39
CA CYS A 56 -3.66 -9.22 -5.03
C CYS A 56 -2.46 -8.26 -5.15
N LEU A 57 -2.69 -6.98 -5.46
CA LEU A 57 -1.61 -6.00 -5.57
C LEU A 57 -0.87 -5.84 -4.23
N PHE A 58 -1.61 -5.75 -3.13
CA PHE A 58 -1.05 -5.57 -1.80
C PHE A 58 -0.28 -6.81 -1.33
N ILE A 59 -0.87 -8.01 -1.48
CA ILE A 59 -0.20 -9.26 -1.11
C ILE A 59 1.06 -9.48 -1.95
N ALA A 60 1.00 -9.25 -3.27
CA ALA A 60 2.17 -9.35 -4.13
C ALA A 60 3.27 -8.36 -3.71
N THR A 61 2.92 -7.10 -3.44
CA THR A 61 3.87 -6.08 -3.02
C THR A 61 4.56 -6.45 -1.71
N VAL A 62 3.80 -6.86 -0.70
CA VAL A 62 4.37 -7.30 0.60
C VAL A 62 5.21 -8.56 0.43
N PHE A 63 4.79 -9.50 -0.41
CA PHE A 63 5.53 -10.73 -0.68
C PHE A 63 6.89 -10.44 -1.31
N PHE A 64 6.94 -9.66 -2.38
CA PHE A 64 8.22 -9.30 -3.01
C PHE A 64 9.10 -8.46 -2.09
N LEU A 65 8.53 -7.51 -1.35
CA LEU A 65 9.28 -6.73 -0.36
C LEU A 65 9.86 -7.59 0.75
N GLY A 66 9.10 -8.56 1.27
CA GLY A 66 9.56 -9.48 2.30
C GLY A 66 10.67 -10.43 1.82
N LEU A 67 10.75 -10.70 0.51
CA LEU A 67 11.87 -11.44 -0.09
C LEU A 67 13.12 -10.57 -0.28
N LEU A 68 12.95 -9.29 -0.62
CA LEU A 68 14.06 -8.37 -0.89
C LEU A 68 14.66 -7.73 0.38
N VAL A 69 13.85 -7.53 1.42
CA VAL A 69 14.24 -6.80 2.63
C VAL A 69 14.12 -7.72 3.85
N PRO A 70 15.23 -8.01 4.56
CA PRO A 70 15.19 -8.78 5.79
C PRO A 70 14.44 -8.02 6.88
N SER A 71 13.61 -8.74 7.62
CA SER A 71 12.76 -8.19 8.69
C SER A 71 13.53 -7.55 9.86
N ASP A 72 14.83 -7.85 9.98
CA ASP A 72 15.76 -7.35 11.00
C ASP A 72 16.53 -6.08 10.59
N ASP A 73 16.18 -5.46 9.44
CA ASP A 73 16.86 -4.22 9.03
C ASP A 73 16.51 -3.07 9.98
N GLU A 74 17.52 -2.49 10.66
CA GLU A 74 17.38 -1.36 11.58
C GLU A 74 16.72 -0.13 10.92
N ARG A 75 16.78 -0.03 9.58
CA ARG A 75 16.11 1.03 8.81
C ARG A 75 14.59 0.87 8.77
N LEU A 76 14.07 -0.33 8.96
CA LEU A 76 12.64 -0.58 9.15
C LEU A 76 12.19 -0.23 10.59
N LEU A 77 13.09 -0.37 11.57
CA LEU A 77 12.82 -0.22 13.00
C LEU A 77 13.02 1.22 13.52
N SER A 78 13.76 2.05 12.78
CA SER A 78 14.16 3.40 13.21
C SER A 78 13.02 4.42 13.20
N GLY A 79 11.79 4.04 12.82
CA GLY A 79 10.60 4.87 13.02
C GLY A 79 10.66 6.24 12.33
N GLY A 80 11.59 6.41 11.39
CA GLY A 80 11.77 7.65 10.64
C GLY A 80 10.55 7.89 9.78
N LYS A 81 9.90 9.04 9.98
CA LYS A 81 8.80 9.52 9.12
C LYS A 81 9.28 9.98 7.73
N ASP A 82 10.54 9.72 7.42
CA ASP A 82 11.18 10.12 6.18
C ASP A 82 10.95 9.07 5.09
N ALA A 83 10.69 9.51 3.86
CA ALA A 83 10.48 8.65 2.69
C ALA A 83 11.63 7.63 2.47
N SER A 84 12.82 7.93 3.00
CA SER A 84 14.00 7.08 3.01
C SER A 84 13.86 5.77 3.80
N ALA A 85 12.91 5.69 4.74
CA ALA A 85 12.59 4.48 5.50
C ALA A 85 11.56 3.58 4.80
N SER A 86 11.06 3.99 3.61
CA SER A 86 10.12 3.18 2.84
C SER A 86 10.75 1.85 2.42
N PRO A 87 10.10 0.69 2.66
CA PRO A 87 10.62 -0.61 2.26
C PRO A 87 10.93 -0.72 0.76
N LEU A 88 10.18 -0.01 -0.09
CA LEU A 88 10.42 0.07 -1.53
C LEU A 88 11.73 0.79 -1.86
N VAL A 89 12.03 1.86 -1.12
CA VAL A 89 13.27 2.64 -1.25
C VAL A 89 14.46 1.85 -0.70
N ILE A 90 14.29 1.14 0.42
CA ILE A 90 15.32 0.26 1.01
C ILE A 90 15.65 -0.87 0.05
N ALA A 91 14.65 -1.51 -0.57
CA ALA A 91 14.84 -2.53 -1.59
C ALA A 91 15.62 -1.98 -2.80
N ALA A 92 15.29 -0.77 -3.26
CA ALA A 92 16.01 -0.11 -4.36
C ALA A 92 17.45 0.26 -4.02
N GLN A 93 17.72 0.72 -2.79
CA GLN A 93 19.07 1.01 -2.32
C GLN A 93 19.92 -0.27 -2.21
N ARG A 94 19.32 -1.36 -1.72
CA ARG A 94 19.98 -2.69 -1.67
C ARG A 94 20.24 -3.27 -3.06
N ALA A 95 19.42 -2.95 -4.05
CA ALA A 95 19.66 -3.31 -5.45
C ALA A 95 20.87 -2.59 -6.08
N GLY A 96 21.48 -1.61 -5.40
CA GLY A 96 22.74 -0.97 -5.80
C GLY A 96 22.59 0.11 -6.89
N VAL A 97 21.37 0.44 -7.32
CA VAL A 97 21.11 1.42 -8.38
C VAL A 97 20.88 2.79 -7.77
N LYS A 98 21.85 3.71 -7.91
CA LYS A 98 21.84 5.04 -7.25
C LYS A 98 20.63 5.92 -7.58
N VAL A 99 20.06 5.80 -8.78
CA VAL A 99 18.95 6.65 -9.27
C VAL A 99 17.57 6.07 -8.95
N LEU A 100 17.49 4.76 -8.67
CA LEU A 100 16.22 4.06 -8.47
C LEU A 100 15.42 4.57 -7.26
N PRO A 101 16.03 4.92 -6.10
CA PRO A 101 15.33 5.56 -4.99
C PRO A 101 14.59 6.84 -5.37
N ASP A 102 15.22 7.72 -6.15
CA ASP A 102 14.65 9.01 -6.54
C ASP A 102 13.48 8.84 -7.50
N ILE A 103 13.57 7.86 -8.41
CA ILE A 103 12.46 7.50 -9.32
C ILE A 103 11.26 6.99 -8.51
N ILE A 104 11.47 6.09 -7.55
CA ILE A 104 10.39 5.55 -6.71
C ILE A 104 9.73 6.68 -5.90
N ASN A 105 10.53 7.59 -5.33
CA ASN A 105 10.01 8.73 -4.60
C ASN A 105 9.23 9.70 -5.50
N ALA A 106 9.69 9.94 -6.72
CA ALA A 106 8.97 10.78 -7.69
C ALA A 106 7.61 10.16 -8.07
N VAL A 107 7.58 8.85 -8.35
CA VAL A 107 6.33 8.12 -8.65
C VAL A 107 5.37 8.16 -7.46
N LEU A 108 5.86 7.95 -6.24
CA LEU A 108 5.07 8.06 -5.02
C LEU A 108 4.47 9.47 -4.86
N LEU A 109 5.26 10.53 -5.10
CA LEU A 109 4.77 11.90 -5.03
C LEU A 109 3.67 12.15 -6.07
N THR A 110 3.86 11.71 -7.31
CA THR A 110 2.83 11.84 -8.36
C THR A 110 1.56 11.08 -8.00
N ALA A 111 1.69 9.87 -7.46
CA ALA A 111 0.54 9.06 -7.04
C ALA A 111 -0.24 9.73 -5.89
N VAL A 112 0.46 10.26 -4.88
CA VAL A 112 -0.16 10.98 -3.75
C VAL A 112 -0.85 12.25 -4.22
N LEU A 113 -0.24 13.02 -5.13
CA LEU A 113 -0.85 14.22 -5.71
C LEU A 113 -2.09 13.88 -6.54
N SER A 114 -2.04 12.80 -7.33
CA SER A 114 -3.20 12.33 -8.10
C SER A 114 -4.34 11.91 -7.17
N ALA A 115 -4.03 11.16 -6.11
CA ALA A 115 -5.03 10.74 -5.13
C ALA A 115 -5.64 11.94 -4.38
N ALA A 116 -4.83 12.95 -4.04
CA ALA A 116 -5.29 14.17 -3.38
C ALA A 116 -6.18 15.06 -4.27
N ASN A 117 -6.03 15.00 -5.59
CA ASN A 117 -6.88 15.74 -6.53
C ASN A 117 -8.21 15.01 -6.84
N SER A 118 -8.25 13.69 -6.67
CA SER A 118 -9.42 12.85 -6.98
C SER A 118 -10.33 12.56 -5.79
N ASN A 119 -9.98 13.08 -4.60
CA ASN A 119 -10.72 12.92 -3.35
C ASN A 119 -11.30 14.27 -2.94
#